data_AF-A0AAN1HFF2-F1
#
_entry.id   AF-A0AAN1HFF2-F1
#
_cell.length_a   1.000
_cell.length_b   1.000
_cell.length_c   1.000
_cell.angle_alpha   90.00
_cell.angle_beta   90.00
_cell.angle_gamma   90.00
#
_symmetry.space_group_name_H-M   'P 1'
#
loop_
_entity.id
_entity.type
_entity.pdbx_description
1 polymer ?
#
loop_
_entity_poly.entity_id
_entity_poly.type
_entity_poly.pdbx_seq_one_letter_code
_entity_poly.pdbx_strand_id
1 'polypeptide(L)'
;MAKRTNGSEKNRKEPLSGVARRLWAFSGNECAWGDPHCSTRLVTEEGAWVGKIAHIIGAEPGSARHEAWDGKDVDQLRDFDNLMLLCGVHHDLIDSGVTRDDYTVEYLRAVKQKHEATYRYTVDDIEAEFRDTVNSSLVRPATTMRRFFAWEDANQDPEDEQDILELVNRFAERVGGLTRMARQVLALVAHEETTDFELVLRRFSADRTTLLSVVRELQKAEMVYLHAEEYDEDRGQLSLLSGALEGVPEMWDELRGFCRDEKVDLTEILVDLDFSRLD
;
A
#
# COMPACT_ATOMS: atom_id res chain seq x y z
N MET A 1 -67.60 -13.91 17.65
CA MET A 1 -66.65 -14.82 16.99
C MET A 1 -66.33 -14.28 15.61
N ALA A 2 -65.10 -13.80 15.41
CA ALA A 2 -64.38 -13.77 14.14
C ALA A 2 -62.98 -13.20 14.45
N LYS A 3 -62.05 -14.09 14.80
CA LYS A 3 -60.64 -13.73 14.94
C LYS A 3 -60.12 -13.50 13.52
N ARG A 4 -59.87 -12.23 13.16
CA ARG A 4 -59.16 -11.92 11.91
C ARG A 4 -57.74 -12.45 12.05
N THR A 5 -57.42 -13.55 11.37
CA THR A 5 -56.06 -14.00 11.13
C THR A 5 -55.46 -13.12 10.05
N ASN A 6 -54.64 -12.15 10.43
CA ASN A 6 -53.75 -11.50 9.48
C ASN A 6 -52.35 -11.49 10.08
N GLY A 7 -51.43 -12.21 9.45
CA GLY A 7 -50.06 -12.37 9.90
C GLY A 7 -49.41 -13.45 9.07
N SER A 8 -49.14 -13.16 7.79
CA SER A 8 -48.14 -13.92 7.05
C SER A 8 -46.84 -13.84 7.84
N GLU A 9 -46.20 -14.97 8.11
CA GLU A 9 -44.83 -14.99 8.61
C GLU A 9 -43.97 -14.13 7.67
N LYS A 10 -43.21 -13.20 8.25
CA LYS A 10 -42.28 -12.37 7.48
C LYS A 10 -41.04 -13.18 7.14
N ASN A 11 -40.61 -13.13 5.89
CA ASN A 11 -39.40 -13.80 5.44
C ASN A 11 -38.14 -13.06 5.89
N ARG A 12 -38.22 -11.73 6.07
CA ARG A 12 -37.07 -10.92 6.48
C ARG A 12 -36.64 -11.26 7.90
N LYS A 13 -35.42 -11.79 8.02
CA LYS A 13 -34.70 -12.03 9.27
C LYS A 13 -33.47 -11.13 9.33
N GLU A 14 -33.01 -10.82 10.54
CA GLU A 14 -31.73 -10.13 10.71
C GLU A 14 -30.55 -11.02 10.26
N PRO A 15 -29.50 -10.44 9.66
CA PRO A 15 -28.27 -11.16 9.38
C PRO A 15 -27.68 -11.75 10.65
N LEU A 16 -27.16 -12.97 10.55
CA LEU A 16 -26.41 -13.57 11.66
C LEU A 16 -25.17 -12.71 11.95
N SER A 17 -24.76 -12.64 13.22
CA SER A 17 -23.58 -11.85 13.63
C SER A 17 -22.29 -12.24 12.89
N GLY A 18 -22.14 -13.53 12.55
CA GLY A 18 -21.04 -14.02 11.70
C GLY A 18 -21.10 -13.49 10.26
N VAL A 19 -22.31 -13.44 9.67
CA VAL A 19 -22.53 -12.90 8.32
C VAL A 19 -22.26 -11.40 8.29
N ALA A 20 -22.80 -10.65 9.25
CA ALA A 20 -22.53 -9.23 9.40
C ALA A 20 -21.02 -8.95 9.52
N ARG A 21 -20.30 -9.64 10.43
CA ARG A 21 -18.83 -9.55 10.56
C ARG A 21 -18.09 -9.78 9.25
N ARG A 22 -18.54 -10.76 8.46
CA ARG A 22 -17.92 -11.08 7.17
C ARG A 22 -18.16 -9.98 6.12
N LEU A 23 -19.38 -9.43 6.05
CA LEU A 23 -19.69 -8.26 5.21
C LEU A 23 -18.80 -7.08 5.60
N TRP A 24 -18.62 -6.82 6.89
CA TRP A 24 -17.74 -5.75 7.39
C TRP A 24 -16.30 -5.93 6.94
N ALA A 25 -15.74 -7.11 7.19
CA ALA A 25 -14.35 -7.43 6.88
C ALA A 25 -13.99 -7.22 5.41
N PHE A 26 -14.93 -7.51 4.49
CA PHE A 26 -14.69 -7.41 3.06
C PHE A 26 -15.24 -6.13 2.41
N SER A 27 -15.64 -5.14 3.23
CA SER A 27 -16.20 -3.88 2.73
C SER A 27 -15.17 -2.79 2.45
N GLY A 28 -14.00 -2.85 3.09
CA GLY A 28 -13.01 -1.76 3.04
C GLY A 28 -13.50 -0.43 3.62
N ASN A 29 -14.58 -0.44 4.42
CA ASN A 29 -15.33 0.76 4.83
C ASN A 29 -15.85 1.58 3.63
N GLU A 30 -16.14 0.96 2.49
CA GLU A 30 -16.54 1.66 1.27
C GLU A 30 -17.80 1.05 0.65
N CYS A 31 -18.61 1.90 0.00
CA CYS A 31 -19.79 1.47 -0.72
C CYS A 31 -19.42 0.50 -1.84
N ALA A 32 -20.07 -0.67 -1.90
CA ALA A 32 -19.78 -1.68 -2.92
C ALA A 32 -20.12 -1.28 -4.37
N TRP A 33 -20.66 -0.07 -4.57
CA TRP A 33 -21.05 0.41 -5.89
C TRP A 33 -19.84 0.70 -6.77
N GLY A 34 -19.76 0.03 -7.92
CA GLY A 34 -18.53 -0.02 -8.72
C GLY A 34 -18.51 0.84 -9.99
N ASP A 35 -19.65 1.24 -10.55
CA ASP A 35 -19.67 1.96 -11.84
C ASP A 35 -20.82 2.99 -11.95
N PRO A 36 -20.52 4.31 -11.98
CA PRO A 36 -19.21 4.87 -11.65
C PRO A 36 -18.85 4.55 -10.19
N HIS A 37 -17.56 4.44 -9.91
CA HIS A 37 -17.08 4.12 -8.56
C HIS A 37 -17.64 5.08 -7.50
N CYS A 38 -18.12 4.53 -6.37
CA CYS A 38 -18.64 5.31 -5.25
C CYS A 38 -17.64 5.34 -4.08
N SER A 39 -16.98 6.47 -3.88
CA SER A 39 -16.02 6.68 -2.78
C SER A 39 -16.68 6.96 -1.40
N THR A 40 -17.98 6.70 -1.25
CA THR A 40 -18.67 6.97 0.02
C THR A 40 -18.22 5.97 1.09
N ARG A 41 -17.68 6.49 2.19
CA ARG A 41 -17.37 5.71 3.39
C ARG A 41 -18.64 5.26 4.12
N LEU A 42 -18.67 4.02 4.60
CA LEU A 42 -19.85 3.46 5.29
C LEU A 42 -19.91 3.87 6.77
N VAL A 43 -18.74 4.10 7.37
CA VAL A 43 -18.52 4.78 8.64
C VAL A 43 -17.79 6.09 8.32
N THR A 44 -18.37 7.22 8.70
CA THR A 44 -17.78 8.55 8.48
C THR A 44 -16.57 8.78 9.39
N GLU A 45 -15.79 9.83 9.12
CA GLU A 45 -14.64 10.20 9.95
C GLU A 45 -15.05 10.52 11.40
N GLU A 46 -16.26 11.06 11.59
CA GLU A 46 -16.86 11.33 12.91
C GLU A 46 -17.42 10.07 13.59
N GLY A 47 -17.30 8.90 12.95
CA GLY A 47 -17.78 7.62 13.46
C GLY A 47 -19.27 7.34 13.21
N ALA A 48 -19.95 8.14 12.38
CA ALA A 48 -21.36 7.92 12.07
C ALA A 48 -21.55 6.77 11.07
N TRP A 49 -22.55 5.92 11.33
CA TRP A 49 -22.93 4.82 10.43
C TRP A 49 -23.89 5.30 9.33
N VAL A 50 -23.45 5.24 8.08
CA VAL A 50 -24.24 5.68 6.90
C VAL A 50 -24.47 4.59 5.86
N GLY A 51 -23.85 3.42 6.05
CA GLY A 51 -24.09 2.26 5.20
C GLY A 51 -25.42 1.56 5.47
N LYS A 52 -25.79 0.66 4.57
CA LYS A 52 -26.95 -0.23 4.69
C LYS A 52 -26.58 -1.61 4.18
N ILE A 53 -27.07 -2.65 4.86
CA ILE A 53 -27.02 -4.03 4.35
C ILE A 53 -28.19 -4.18 3.37
N ALA A 54 -27.87 -4.29 2.08
CA ALA A 54 -28.83 -4.51 1.02
C ALA A 54 -28.98 -6.00 0.71
N HIS A 55 -30.19 -6.39 0.33
CA HIS A 55 -30.45 -7.72 -0.20
C HIS A 55 -30.29 -7.71 -1.72
N ILE A 56 -29.54 -8.67 -2.25
CA ILE A 56 -29.47 -8.91 -3.70
C ILE A 56 -30.82 -9.49 -4.15
N ILE A 57 -31.28 -10.56 -3.50
CA ILE A 57 -32.64 -11.10 -3.66
C ILE A 57 -33.47 -10.61 -2.48
N GLY A 58 -34.46 -9.76 -2.74
CA GLY A 58 -35.31 -9.16 -1.72
C GLY A 58 -36.02 -10.21 -0.86
N ALA A 59 -36.15 -9.94 0.44
CA ALA A 59 -36.65 -10.95 1.38
C ALA A 59 -38.16 -11.20 1.30
N GLU A 60 -38.96 -10.18 0.94
CA GLU A 60 -40.43 -10.23 1.04
C GLU A 60 -41.09 -10.34 -0.34
N PRO A 61 -42.25 -11.00 -0.46
CA PRO A 61 -43.06 -10.94 -1.67
C PRO A 61 -43.32 -9.50 -2.12
N GLY A 62 -43.04 -9.19 -3.39
CA GLY A 62 -43.16 -7.85 -3.97
C GLY A 62 -41.96 -6.93 -3.76
N SER A 63 -40.97 -7.35 -2.96
CA SER A 63 -39.66 -6.68 -2.90
C SER A 63 -38.82 -6.96 -4.15
N ALA A 64 -37.79 -6.14 -4.37
CA ALA A 64 -36.99 -6.21 -5.58
C ALA A 64 -36.32 -7.59 -5.75
N ARG A 65 -36.47 -8.18 -6.94
CA ARG A 65 -35.88 -9.47 -7.34
C ARG A 65 -36.34 -10.68 -6.51
N HIS A 66 -37.40 -10.57 -5.70
CA HIS A 66 -37.84 -11.66 -4.84
C HIS A 66 -38.24 -12.92 -5.63
N GLU A 67 -38.74 -12.74 -6.85
CA GLU A 67 -39.10 -13.80 -7.80
C GLU A 67 -37.91 -14.71 -8.19
N ALA A 68 -36.67 -14.28 -7.94
CA ALA A 68 -35.48 -15.10 -8.15
C ALA A 68 -35.20 -16.10 -7.01
N TRP A 69 -35.90 -15.99 -5.87
CA TRP A 69 -35.79 -16.95 -4.77
C TRP A 69 -36.57 -18.23 -5.08
N ASP A 70 -36.00 -19.40 -4.80
CA ASP A 70 -36.61 -20.70 -5.12
C ASP A 70 -37.71 -21.14 -4.14
N GLY A 71 -37.96 -20.34 -3.09
CA GLY A 71 -39.03 -20.55 -2.12
C GLY A 71 -38.75 -21.62 -1.07
N LYS A 72 -37.56 -22.24 -1.05
CA LYS A 72 -37.32 -23.43 -0.19
C LYS A 72 -36.75 -23.10 1.17
N ASP A 73 -35.81 -22.16 1.24
CA ASP A 73 -35.10 -21.84 2.47
C ASP A 73 -35.02 -20.32 2.67
N VAL A 74 -35.73 -19.84 3.69
CA VAL A 74 -35.78 -18.42 4.06
C VAL A 74 -34.44 -17.96 4.65
N ASP A 75 -33.65 -18.86 5.25
CA ASP A 75 -32.36 -18.48 5.82
C ASP A 75 -31.35 -18.07 4.74
N GLN A 76 -31.48 -18.57 3.50
CA GLN A 76 -30.67 -18.13 2.36
C GLN A 76 -30.81 -16.63 2.04
N LEU A 77 -31.96 -16.03 2.37
CA LEU A 77 -32.19 -14.61 2.12
C LEU A 77 -31.28 -13.71 2.99
N ARG A 78 -30.79 -14.23 4.12
CA ARG A 78 -29.86 -13.52 5.01
C ARG A 78 -28.42 -14.08 4.97
N ASP A 79 -28.11 -14.93 4.00
CA ASP A 79 -26.77 -15.46 3.81
C ASP A 79 -25.83 -14.41 3.25
N PHE A 80 -24.54 -14.59 3.53
CA PHE A 80 -23.48 -13.69 3.08
C PHE A 80 -23.51 -13.43 1.57
N ASP A 81 -23.81 -14.46 0.77
CA ASP A 81 -23.82 -14.37 -0.69
C ASP A 81 -25.03 -13.59 -1.23
N ASN A 82 -26.09 -13.42 -0.43
CA ASN A 82 -27.27 -12.65 -0.80
C ASN A 82 -27.25 -11.20 -0.25
N LEU A 83 -26.27 -10.85 0.57
CA LEU A 83 -26.19 -9.54 1.21
C LEU A 83 -24.98 -8.76 0.70
N MET A 84 -25.11 -7.44 0.57
CA MET A 84 -24.00 -6.54 0.22
C MET A 84 -24.10 -5.23 1.01
N LEU A 85 -22.98 -4.51 1.14
CA LEU A 85 -22.95 -3.22 1.82
C LEU A 85 -22.93 -2.06 0.82
N LEU A 86 -23.88 -1.15 0.97
CA LEU A 86 -24.02 0.05 0.12
C LEU A 86 -24.19 1.29 0.99
N CYS A 87 -23.89 2.47 0.45
CA CYS A 87 -24.33 3.72 1.06
C CYS A 87 -25.86 3.85 0.96
N GLY A 88 -26.45 4.75 1.74
CA GLY A 88 -27.89 4.99 1.73
C GLY A 88 -28.47 5.26 0.33
N VAL A 89 -27.75 6.02 -0.51
CA VAL A 89 -28.18 6.38 -1.86
C VAL A 89 -28.27 5.16 -2.77
N HIS A 90 -27.20 4.36 -2.88
CA HIS A 90 -27.18 3.20 -3.77
C HIS A 90 -28.08 2.08 -3.27
N HIS A 91 -28.24 1.92 -1.96
CA HIS A 91 -29.22 1.01 -1.40
C HIS A 91 -30.64 1.36 -1.87
N ASP A 92 -31.04 2.62 -1.76
CA ASP A 92 -32.40 3.04 -2.13
C ASP A 92 -32.59 3.01 -3.66
N LEU A 93 -31.53 3.24 -4.43
CA LEU A 93 -31.53 3.14 -5.89
C LEU A 93 -31.85 1.72 -6.39
N ILE A 94 -31.26 0.68 -5.79
CA ILE A 94 -31.46 -0.70 -6.25
C ILE A 94 -32.80 -1.32 -5.81
N ASP A 95 -33.45 -0.75 -4.79
CA ASP A 95 -34.71 -1.23 -4.23
C ASP A 95 -35.92 -0.38 -4.64
N SER A 96 -35.70 0.83 -5.18
CA SER A 96 -36.76 1.73 -5.63
C SER A 96 -37.67 1.07 -6.67
N GLY A 97 -38.98 1.24 -6.51
CA GLY A 97 -39.97 0.70 -7.45
C GLY A 97 -39.88 1.25 -8.87
N VAL A 98 -39.09 2.31 -9.10
CA VAL A 98 -38.86 2.91 -10.42
C VAL A 98 -37.65 2.31 -11.14
N THR A 99 -36.61 1.91 -10.39
CA THR A 99 -35.29 1.55 -10.95
C THR A 99 -34.85 0.12 -10.63
N ARG A 100 -35.56 -0.58 -9.73
CA ARG A 100 -35.17 -1.94 -9.29
C ARG A 100 -35.03 -2.94 -10.43
N ASP A 101 -35.77 -2.76 -11.53
CA ASP A 101 -35.78 -3.65 -12.68
C ASP A 101 -34.50 -3.49 -13.54
N ASP A 102 -33.75 -2.40 -13.36
CA ASP A 102 -32.46 -2.17 -14.03
C ASP A 102 -31.29 -2.93 -13.37
N TYR A 103 -31.51 -3.45 -12.17
CA TYR A 103 -30.48 -4.12 -11.36
C TYR A 103 -30.83 -5.57 -11.16
N THR A 104 -30.26 -6.45 -11.99
CA THR A 104 -30.47 -7.89 -11.91
C THR A 104 -29.68 -8.52 -10.75
N VAL A 105 -30.06 -9.73 -10.36
CA VAL A 105 -29.34 -10.52 -9.34
C VAL A 105 -27.89 -10.76 -9.78
N GLU A 106 -27.67 -11.06 -11.05
CA GLU A 106 -26.36 -11.32 -11.63
C GLU A 106 -25.48 -10.09 -11.58
N TYR A 107 -26.03 -8.92 -11.92
CA TYR A 107 -25.33 -7.65 -11.85
C TYR A 107 -24.87 -7.34 -10.42
N LEU A 108 -25.78 -7.40 -9.44
CA LEU A 108 -25.45 -7.10 -8.05
C LEU A 108 -24.46 -8.11 -7.45
N ARG A 109 -24.53 -9.38 -7.83
CA ARG A 109 -23.51 -10.38 -7.46
C ARG A 109 -22.15 -10.04 -8.05
N ALA A 110 -22.09 -9.62 -9.30
CA ALA A 110 -20.84 -9.20 -9.93
C ALA A 110 -20.25 -7.95 -9.25
N VAL A 111 -21.10 -6.97 -8.92
CA VAL A 111 -20.71 -5.76 -8.18
C VAL A 111 -20.14 -6.14 -6.80
N LYS A 112 -20.85 -6.96 -6.02
CA LYS A 112 -20.38 -7.48 -4.73
C LYS A 112 -19.05 -8.21 -4.87
N GLN A 113 -18.95 -9.15 -5.81
CA GLN A 113 -17.75 -9.97 -5.99
C GLN A 113 -16.54 -9.11 -6.35
N LYS A 114 -16.70 -8.15 -7.28
CA LYS A 114 -15.65 -7.24 -7.69
C LYS A 114 -15.17 -6.38 -6.52
N HIS A 115 -16.09 -5.82 -5.73
CA HIS A 115 -15.76 -5.01 -4.57
C HIS A 115 -15.02 -5.81 -3.50
N GLU A 116 -15.59 -6.94 -3.09
CA GLU A 116 -15.04 -7.76 -2.02
C GLU A 116 -13.70 -8.39 -2.39
N ALA A 117 -13.45 -8.67 -3.67
CA ALA A 117 -12.15 -9.16 -4.13
C ALA A 117 -11.00 -8.21 -3.77
N THR A 118 -11.23 -6.89 -3.77
CA THR A 118 -10.25 -5.88 -3.35
C THR A 118 -9.84 -6.03 -1.87
N TYR A 119 -10.72 -6.57 -1.03
CA TYR A 119 -10.53 -6.64 0.42
C TYR A 119 -10.49 -8.08 0.96
N ARG A 120 -10.51 -9.08 0.07
CA ARG A 120 -10.28 -10.47 0.44
C ARG A 120 -8.79 -10.70 0.58
N TYR A 121 -8.24 -10.21 1.68
CA TYR A 121 -6.88 -10.51 2.11
C TYR A 121 -6.74 -12.02 2.30
N THR A 122 -5.92 -12.66 1.46
CA THR A 122 -5.44 -14.01 1.74
C THR A 122 -4.28 -13.96 2.73
N VAL A 123 -4.00 -15.08 3.40
CA VAL A 123 -2.79 -15.20 4.22
C VAL A 123 -1.55 -14.94 3.36
N ASP A 124 -1.58 -15.34 2.09
CA ASP A 124 -0.51 -15.12 1.13
C ASP A 124 -0.32 -13.63 0.79
N ASP A 125 -1.41 -12.84 0.70
CA ASP A 125 -1.34 -11.39 0.47
C ASP A 125 -0.74 -10.66 1.69
N ILE A 126 -1.17 -11.05 2.89
CA ILE A 126 -0.61 -10.53 4.15
C ILE A 126 0.87 -10.90 4.26
N GLU A 127 1.23 -12.14 3.94
CA GLU A 127 2.62 -12.57 3.95
C GLU A 127 3.45 -11.90 2.85
N ALA A 128 2.87 -11.59 1.69
CA ALA A 128 3.57 -10.88 0.62
C ALA A 128 3.84 -9.42 1.01
N GLU A 129 2.84 -8.70 1.51
CA GLU A 129 3.00 -7.33 2.02
C GLU A 129 3.92 -7.28 3.23
N PHE A 130 3.83 -8.26 4.13
CA PHE A 130 4.72 -8.39 5.28
C PHE A 130 6.15 -8.76 4.86
N ARG A 131 6.33 -9.68 3.90
CA ARG A 131 7.66 -10.01 3.35
C ARG A 131 8.28 -8.83 2.63
N ASP A 132 7.53 -8.04 1.88
CA ASP A 132 8.06 -6.86 1.19
C ASP A 132 8.42 -5.74 2.19
N THR A 133 7.70 -5.67 3.31
CA THR A 133 8.02 -4.75 4.43
C THR A 133 9.20 -5.25 5.28
N VAL A 134 9.36 -6.56 5.49
CA VAL A 134 10.40 -7.14 6.35
C VAL A 134 11.70 -7.45 5.62
N ASN A 135 11.66 -7.97 4.38
CA ASN A 135 12.88 -8.19 3.58
C ASN A 135 13.51 -6.86 3.17
N SER A 136 12.71 -5.81 2.95
CA SER A 136 13.28 -4.47 2.79
C SER A 136 13.90 -3.95 4.10
N SER A 137 13.89 -4.63 5.24
CA SER A 137 14.58 -4.17 6.46
C SER A 137 15.78 -5.03 6.87
N LEU A 138 16.02 -6.17 6.21
CA LEU A 138 17.16 -7.03 6.53
C LEU A 138 18.32 -6.71 5.59
N VAL A 139 19.38 -6.14 6.17
CA VAL A 139 20.63 -5.89 5.46
C VAL A 139 21.27 -7.23 5.08
N ARG A 140 21.53 -7.42 3.79
CA ARG A 140 22.41 -8.49 3.30
C ARG A 140 23.81 -7.89 3.10
N PRO A 141 24.72 -8.06 4.08
CA PRO A 141 26.03 -7.42 4.05
C PRO A 141 26.89 -7.94 2.89
N ALA A 142 27.85 -7.13 2.48
CA ALA A 142 28.96 -7.60 1.65
C ALA A 142 29.82 -8.56 2.47
N THR A 143 30.31 -9.64 1.85
CA THR A 143 31.23 -10.59 2.47
C THR A 143 32.66 -10.44 1.96
N THR A 144 32.84 -9.70 0.88
CA THR A 144 34.12 -9.34 0.25
C THR A 144 33.92 -8.04 -0.55
N MET A 145 34.98 -7.43 -1.05
CA MET A 145 34.86 -6.31 -2.00
C MET A 145 35.55 -6.63 -3.34
N ARG A 146 35.79 -7.91 -3.62
CA ARG A 146 36.60 -8.36 -4.76
C ARG A 146 36.08 -7.90 -6.11
N ARG A 147 34.77 -8.01 -6.36
CA ARG A 147 34.20 -7.53 -7.62
C ARG A 147 34.32 -6.02 -7.76
N PHE A 148 34.10 -5.27 -6.68
CA PHE A 148 34.31 -3.82 -6.67
C PHE A 148 35.78 -3.44 -6.95
N PHE A 149 36.74 -4.02 -6.23
CA PHE A 149 38.17 -3.74 -6.41
C PHE A 149 38.69 -4.19 -7.78
N ALA A 150 38.15 -5.29 -8.32
CA ALA A 150 38.48 -5.74 -9.67
C ALA A 150 37.99 -4.76 -10.75
N TRP A 151 36.88 -4.07 -10.51
CA TRP A 151 36.38 -3.02 -11.41
C TRP A 151 37.22 -1.74 -11.33
N GLU A 152 37.69 -1.36 -10.13
CA GLU A 152 38.49 -0.15 -9.91
C GLU A 152 39.91 -0.23 -10.51
N ASP A 153 40.35 -1.42 -10.97
CA ASP A 153 41.73 -1.70 -11.39
C ASP A 153 42.77 -1.34 -10.30
N ALA A 154 42.35 -1.39 -9.04
CA ALA A 154 43.21 -1.18 -7.89
C ALA A 154 44.11 -2.41 -7.69
N ASN A 155 45.43 -2.19 -7.59
CA ASN A 155 46.36 -3.24 -7.14
C ASN A 155 45.90 -3.69 -5.75
N GLN A 156 45.38 -4.92 -5.66
CA GLN A 156 44.74 -5.48 -4.46
C GLN A 156 45.74 -5.62 -3.31
N ASP A 157 45.83 -4.60 -2.44
CA ASP A 157 46.32 -4.80 -1.09
C ASP A 157 45.19 -5.41 -0.25
N PRO A 158 45.36 -6.61 0.33
CA PRO A 158 44.34 -7.22 1.18
C PRO A 158 43.98 -6.39 2.42
N GLU A 159 44.86 -5.51 2.92
CA GLU A 159 44.52 -4.59 4.02
C GLU A 159 43.52 -3.51 3.54
N ASP A 160 43.68 -2.98 2.32
CA ASP A 160 42.76 -1.99 1.73
C ASP A 160 41.36 -2.59 1.48
N GLU A 161 41.26 -3.86 1.03
CA GLU A 161 39.96 -4.54 0.83
C GLU A 161 39.17 -4.66 2.14
N GLN A 162 39.85 -5.04 3.22
CA GLN A 162 39.22 -5.30 4.51
C GLN A 162 38.69 -4.00 5.15
N ASP A 163 39.47 -2.91 5.09
CA ASP A 163 39.07 -1.61 5.64
C ASP A 163 37.84 -1.04 4.91
N ILE A 164 37.80 -1.17 3.58
CA ILE A 164 36.65 -0.75 2.78
C ILE A 164 35.42 -1.63 3.04
N LEU A 165 35.59 -2.95 3.16
CA LEU A 165 34.50 -3.86 3.51
C LEU A 165 33.86 -3.50 4.87
N GLU A 166 34.65 -3.17 5.87
CA GLU A 166 34.17 -2.73 7.18
C GLU A 166 33.44 -1.38 7.10
N LEU A 167 33.95 -0.43 6.29
CA LEU A 167 33.28 0.84 6.04
C LEU A 167 31.92 0.64 5.36
N VAL A 168 31.87 -0.16 4.29
CA VAL A 168 30.65 -0.46 3.53
C VAL A 168 29.60 -1.15 4.41
N ASN A 169 30.00 -2.11 5.23
CA ASN A 169 29.05 -2.81 6.11
C ASN A 169 28.51 -1.91 7.23
N ARG A 170 29.32 -0.99 7.78
CA ARG A 170 28.79 0.05 8.70
C ARG A 170 27.81 0.99 8.00
N PHE A 171 28.11 1.36 6.76
CA PHE A 171 27.19 2.14 5.93
C PHE A 171 25.89 1.36 5.68
N ALA A 172 25.98 0.07 5.35
CA ALA A 172 24.84 -0.81 5.13
C ALA A 172 23.92 -0.91 6.36
N GLU A 173 24.48 -1.00 7.56
CA GLU A 173 23.71 -0.97 8.82
C GLU A 173 22.95 0.34 9.00
N ARG A 174 23.59 1.49 8.72
CA ARG A 174 22.94 2.80 8.79
C ARG A 174 21.80 2.93 7.78
N VAL A 175 22.02 2.50 6.54
CA VAL A 175 20.99 2.49 5.48
C VAL A 175 19.85 1.53 5.85
N GLY A 176 20.15 0.38 6.44
CA GLY A 176 19.16 -0.59 6.91
C GLY A 176 18.24 -0.07 8.01
N GLY A 177 18.70 0.90 8.79
CA GLY A 177 17.89 1.60 9.80
C GLY A 177 16.88 2.61 9.23
N LEU A 178 16.95 2.90 7.92
CA LEU A 178 16.10 3.88 7.25
C LEU A 178 14.78 3.28 6.77
N THR A 179 13.73 4.09 6.79
CA THR A 179 12.47 3.80 6.12
C THR A 179 12.71 3.55 4.62
N ARG A 180 11.86 2.73 4.00
CA ARG A 180 11.97 2.45 2.56
C ARG A 180 11.90 3.74 1.73
N MET A 181 11.03 4.67 2.12
CA MET A 181 10.91 5.98 1.47
C MET A 181 12.22 6.77 1.58
N ALA A 182 12.85 6.81 2.76
CA ALA A 182 14.15 7.46 2.92
C ALA A 182 15.23 6.84 2.03
N ARG A 183 15.26 5.51 1.89
CA ARG A 183 16.19 4.83 0.98
C ARG A 183 15.93 5.11 -0.49
N GLN A 184 14.66 5.21 -0.89
CA GLN A 184 14.32 5.58 -2.26
C GLN A 184 14.72 7.02 -2.56
N VAL A 185 14.52 7.94 -1.62
CA VAL A 185 15.00 9.32 -1.74
C VAL A 185 16.53 9.34 -1.79
N LEU A 186 17.22 8.59 -0.93
CA LEU A 186 18.68 8.46 -0.96
C LEU A 186 19.19 7.93 -2.30
N ALA A 187 18.58 6.88 -2.84
CA ALA A 187 18.94 6.32 -4.14
C ALA A 187 18.73 7.32 -5.28
N LEU A 188 17.65 8.12 -5.22
CA LEU A 188 17.42 9.20 -6.18
C LEU A 188 18.52 10.28 -6.09
N VAL A 189 18.83 10.74 -4.88
CA VAL A 189 19.89 11.74 -4.65
C VAL A 189 21.26 11.21 -5.07
N ALA A 190 21.52 9.93 -4.80
CA ALA A 190 22.75 9.26 -5.24
C ALA A 190 22.82 9.06 -6.74
N HIS A 191 21.69 9.06 -7.46
CA HIS A 191 21.69 8.98 -8.92
C HIS A 191 21.88 10.34 -9.59
N GLU A 192 21.29 11.42 -9.07
CA GLU A 192 21.17 12.70 -9.79
C GLU A 192 22.23 13.77 -9.45
N GLU A 193 23.27 13.46 -8.65
CA GLU A 193 24.36 14.35 -8.17
C GLU A 193 23.89 15.56 -7.33
N THR A 194 22.87 16.29 -7.78
CA THR A 194 22.11 17.31 -7.04
C THR A 194 20.63 17.14 -7.34
N THR A 195 19.80 17.01 -6.30
CA THR A 195 18.36 16.81 -6.50
C THR A 195 17.56 17.96 -5.91
N ASP A 196 16.74 18.57 -6.76
CA ASP A 196 15.79 19.61 -6.38
C ASP A 196 14.67 19.01 -5.50
N PHE A 197 14.38 19.65 -4.37
CA PHE A 197 13.35 19.22 -3.45
C PHE A 197 11.96 19.10 -4.11
N GLU A 198 11.60 20.00 -5.04
CA GLU A 198 10.35 19.90 -5.81
C GLU A 198 10.32 18.66 -6.72
N LEU A 199 11.45 18.30 -7.31
CA LEU A 199 11.54 17.12 -8.15
C LEU A 199 11.24 15.86 -7.33
N VAL A 200 11.77 15.78 -6.10
CA VAL A 200 11.50 14.67 -5.18
C VAL A 200 10.02 14.63 -4.81
N LEU A 201 9.39 15.77 -4.48
CA LEU A 201 7.95 15.82 -4.19
C LEU A 201 7.11 15.26 -5.34
N ARG A 202 7.41 15.67 -6.57
CA ARG A 202 6.70 15.20 -7.78
C ARG A 202 6.95 13.73 -8.02
N ARG A 203 8.20 13.27 -7.91
CA ARG A 203 8.61 11.89 -8.21
C ARG A 203 7.97 10.88 -7.27
N PHE A 204 7.77 11.26 -6.01
CA PHE A 204 7.21 10.41 -4.96
C PHE A 204 5.73 10.68 -4.67
N SER A 205 5.10 11.64 -5.36
CA SER A 205 3.71 12.07 -5.08
C SER A 205 3.46 12.36 -3.59
N ALA A 206 4.48 12.86 -2.90
CA ALA A 206 4.45 13.13 -1.46
C ALA A 206 4.16 14.60 -1.20
N ASP A 207 3.55 14.91 -0.06
CA ASP A 207 3.43 16.29 0.41
C ASP A 207 4.73 16.78 1.07
N ARG A 208 4.87 18.12 1.18
CA ARG A 208 6.07 18.77 1.74
C ARG A 208 6.38 18.32 3.17
N THR A 209 5.38 18.12 4.01
CA THR A 209 5.58 17.71 5.40
C THR A 209 6.14 16.29 5.48
N THR A 210 5.60 15.38 4.68
CA THR A 210 6.10 14.01 4.55
C THR A 210 7.56 14.00 4.08
N LEU A 211 7.90 14.73 3.02
CA LEU A 211 9.27 14.75 2.52
C LEU A 211 10.25 15.41 3.50
N LEU A 212 9.87 16.48 4.20
CA LEU A 212 10.70 17.07 5.25
C LEU A 212 10.97 16.09 6.40
N SER A 213 10.01 15.23 6.72
CA SER A 213 10.23 14.15 7.71
C SER A 213 11.28 13.15 7.21
N VAL A 214 11.19 12.74 5.95
CA VAL A 214 12.15 11.84 5.30
C VAL A 214 13.55 12.47 5.23
N VAL A 215 13.64 13.75 4.86
CA VAL A 215 14.94 14.45 4.81
C VAL A 215 15.57 14.58 6.19
N ARG A 216 14.78 14.86 7.24
CA ARG A 216 15.29 14.88 8.62
C ARG A 216 15.80 13.51 9.06
N GLU A 217 15.17 12.44 8.62
CA GLU A 217 15.63 11.07 8.85
C GLU A 217 17.00 10.84 8.21
N LEU A 218 17.14 11.18 6.92
CA LEU A 218 18.40 11.07 6.18
C LEU A 218 19.52 11.95 6.76
N GLN A 219 19.19 13.17 7.22
CA GLN A 219 20.15 14.05 7.89
C GLN A 219 20.64 13.46 9.22
N LYS A 220 19.75 12.86 10.02
CA LYS A 220 20.13 12.17 11.27
C LYS A 220 21.01 10.96 11.03
N ALA A 221 20.85 10.30 9.89
CA ALA A 221 21.71 9.20 9.45
C ALA A 221 22.99 9.67 8.72
N GLU A 222 23.23 10.99 8.64
CA GLU A 222 24.41 11.58 7.99
C GLU A 222 24.53 11.25 6.49
N MET A 223 23.38 11.06 5.81
CA MET A 223 23.31 10.65 4.41
C MET A 223 23.22 11.82 3.43
N VAL A 224 22.43 12.84 3.79
CA VAL A 224 22.17 14.01 2.92
C VAL A 224 22.21 15.30 3.72
N TYR A 225 22.50 16.39 3.02
CA TYR A 225 22.35 17.76 3.50
C TYR A 225 21.33 18.50 2.65
N LEU A 226 20.40 19.17 3.31
CA LEU A 226 19.44 20.08 2.69
C LEU A 226 20.01 21.50 2.74
N HIS A 227 20.37 22.04 1.58
CA HIS A 227 20.69 23.45 1.41
C HIS A 227 19.40 24.25 1.45
N ALA A 228 19.19 25.03 2.51
CA ALA A 228 18.10 25.98 2.59
C ALA A 228 18.57 27.33 2.04
N GLU A 229 17.97 27.83 0.95
CA GLU A 229 18.19 29.22 0.55
C GLU A 229 17.47 30.15 1.53
N GLU A 230 18.16 31.20 2.03
CA GLU A 230 17.62 32.16 3.02
C GLU A 230 16.33 32.89 2.56
N TYR A 231 15.94 32.75 1.28
CA TYR A 231 14.84 33.51 0.67
C TYR A 231 13.85 32.69 -0.14
N ASP A 232 14.02 31.37 -0.27
CA ASP A 232 13.10 30.54 -1.05
C ASP A 232 12.98 29.13 -0.44
N GLU A 233 11.96 28.94 0.39
CA GLU A 233 11.62 27.68 1.06
C GLU A 233 11.26 26.54 0.08
N ASP A 234 11.04 26.88 -1.20
CA ASP A 234 10.66 25.98 -2.29
C ASP A 234 11.86 25.55 -3.17
N ARG A 235 13.07 26.13 -2.98
CA ARG A 235 14.29 25.80 -3.73
C ARG A 235 15.35 25.05 -2.91
N GLY A 236 14.92 24.16 -2.02
CA GLY A 236 15.85 23.32 -1.27
C GLY A 236 16.63 22.40 -2.22
N GLN A 237 17.97 22.34 -2.11
CA GLN A 237 18.76 21.32 -2.81
C GLN A 237 19.22 20.24 -1.83
N LEU A 238 19.05 18.98 -2.21
CA LEU A 238 19.62 17.85 -1.50
C LEU A 238 20.97 17.48 -2.12
N SER A 239 21.98 17.34 -1.26
CA SER A 239 23.31 16.86 -1.62
C SER A 239 23.71 15.70 -0.72
N LEU A 240 24.48 14.76 -1.26
CA LEU A 240 25.04 13.67 -0.45
C LEU A 240 26.06 14.21 0.56
N LEU A 241 26.06 13.66 1.75
CA LEU A 241 27.11 13.87 2.73
C LEU A 241 28.16 12.75 2.61
N SER A 242 29.43 13.10 2.77
CA SER A 242 30.51 12.12 2.93
C SER A 242 30.45 11.39 4.27
N GLY A 243 29.63 11.87 5.22
CA GLY A 243 29.60 11.41 6.63
C GLY A 243 29.27 9.93 6.85
N ALA A 244 28.48 9.30 5.98
CA ALA A 244 28.17 7.87 6.11
C ALA A 244 29.30 6.93 5.60
N LEU A 245 30.26 7.48 4.86
CA LEU A 245 31.44 6.80 4.29
C LEU A 245 32.71 7.60 4.65
N GLU A 246 32.73 8.16 5.87
CA GLU A 246 33.78 9.05 6.35
C GLU A 246 35.15 8.37 6.26
N GLY A 247 35.95 8.76 5.27
CA GLY A 247 37.22 8.11 4.91
C GLY A 247 37.42 7.98 3.41
N VAL A 248 36.33 7.88 2.62
CA VAL A 248 36.38 7.75 1.15
C VAL A 248 35.34 8.67 0.50
N PRO A 249 35.64 9.98 0.37
CA PRO A 249 34.71 10.95 -0.20
C PRO A 249 34.28 10.60 -1.63
N GLU A 250 35.15 9.94 -2.41
CA GLU A 250 34.86 9.49 -3.77
C GLU A 250 33.92 8.26 -3.84
N MET A 251 33.63 7.58 -2.73
CA MET A 251 32.90 6.30 -2.75
C MET A 251 31.49 6.41 -3.37
N TRP A 252 30.82 7.56 -3.29
CA TRP A 252 29.54 7.74 -3.99
C TRP A 252 29.70 7.77 -5.52
N ASP A 253 30.78 8.39 -6.01
CA ASP A 253 31.12 8.41 -7.43
C ASP A 253 31.58 7.02 -7.90
N GLU A 254 32.36 6.33 -7.08
CA GLU A 254 32.80 4.97 -7.35
C GLU A 254 31.64 3.98 -7.35
N LEU A 255 30.74 4.06 -6.36
CA LEU A 255 29.53 3.22 -6.31
C LEU A 255 28.64 3.45 -7.53
N ARG A 256 28.47 4.71 -7.96
CA ARG A 256 27.78 5.05 -9.22
C ARG A 256 28.49 4.43 -10.43
N GLY A 257 29.81 4.58 -10.50
CA GLY A 257 30.64 4.03 -11.57
C GLY A 257 30.52 2.52 -11.68
N PHE A 258 30.68 1.84 -10.54
CA PHE A 258 30.49 0.40 -10.40
C PHE A 258 29.11 -0.01 -10.87
N CYS A 259 28.03 0.57 -10.33
CA CYS A 259 26.66 0.21 -10.70
C CYS A 259 26.41 0.34 -12.21
N ARG A 260 26.93 1.41 -12.83
CA ARG A 260 26.82 1.65 -14.27
C ARG A 260 27.57 0.60 -15.10
N ASP A 261 28.81 0.31 -14.75
CA ASP A 261 29.71 -0.51 -15.58
C ASP A 261 29.45 -2.02 -15.37
N GLU A 262 29.18 -2.42 -14.12
CA GLU A 262 28.86 -3.78 -13.69
C GLU A 262 27.36 -4.11 -13.82
N LYS A 263 26.55 -3.16 -14.30
CA LYS A 263 25.09 -3.29 -14.54
C LYS A 263 24.31 -3.75 -13.30
N VAL A 264 24.67 -3.19 -12.16
CA VAL A 264 23.95 -3.37 -10.89
C VAL A 264 23.02 -2.18 -10.71
N ASP A 265 21.74 -2.44 -10.42
CA ASP A 265 20.82 -1.35 -10.09
C ASP A 265 21.13 -0.85 -8.67
N LEU A 266 21.36 0.47 -8.54
CA LEU A 266 21.65 1.10 -7.25
C LEU A 266 20.52 0.89 -6.24
N THR A 267 19.28 0.70 -6.70
CA THR A 267 18.14 0.39 -5.83
C THR A 267 18.24 -1.01 -5.21
N GLU A 268 18.88 -1.99 -5.86
CA GLU A 268 19.14 -3.31 -5.26
C GLU A 268 20.03 -3.17 -4.01
N ILE A 269 21.00 -2.24 -4.04
CA ILE A 269 21.92 -1.99 -2.93
C ILE A 269 21.25 -1.12 -1.86
N LEU A 270 20.74 0.06 -2.23
CA LEU A 270 20.29 1.06 -1.25
C LEU A 270 18.85 0.85 -0.80
N VAL A 271 17.95 0.37 -1.66
CA VAL A 271 16.52 0.18 -1.34
C VAL A 271 16.25 -1.25 -0.90
N ASP A 272 16.83 -2.25 -1.56
CA ASP A 272 16.61 -3.65 -1.21
C ASP A 272 17.67 -4.20 -0.23
N LEU A 273 18.66 -3.37 0.14
CA LEU A 273 19.71 -3.66 1.13
C LEU A 273 20.61 -4.85 0.76
N ASP A 274 20.79 -5.12 -0.54
CA ASP A 274 21.65 -6.20 -1.03
C ASP A 274 23.07 -5.71 -1.30
N PHE A 275 23.86 -5.53 -0.24
CA PHE A 275 25.27 -5.11 -0.35
C PHE A 275 26.17 -6.24 -0.89
N SER A 276 25.71 -7.49 -0.92
CA SER A 276 26.44 -8.58 -1.59
C SER A 276 26.60 -8.41 -3.09
N ARG A 277 25.99 -7.38 -3.69
CA ARG A 277 26.23 -7.01 -5.10
C ARG A 277 27.62 -6.43 -5.36
N LEU A 278 28.32 -6.03 -4.29
CA LEU A 278 29.71 -5.54 -4.32
C LEU A 278 30.75 -6.68 -4.27
N ASP A 279 30.31 -7.91 -3.93
CA ASP A 279 31.15 -9.10 -3.82
C ASP A 279 31.64 -9.62 -5.18
#